data_AF-A0A7X4YLP6-F1
#
_entry.id   AF-A0A7X4YLP6-F1
#
_cell.length_a   1.000
_cell.length_b   1.000
_cell.length_c   1.000
_cell.angle_alpha   90.00
_cell.angle_beta   90.00
_cell.angle_gamma   90.00
#
_symmetry.space_group_name_H-M   'P 1'
#
loop_
_entity.id
_entity.type
_entity.pdbx_description
1 polymer ?
#
loop_
_entity_poly.entity_id
_entity_poly.type
_entity_poly.pdbx_seq_one_letter_code
_entity_poly.pdbx_strand_id
1 'polypeptide(L)'
;MRLFRHWGLISLALLAMIAAGCGLLGQATCHTTELEWDDFLVINHITYSQNHDGTRPVTAEQLGERVGETSYMLNNHACAGHVSKNGDAAFLPVGTPVYSLQGYESDYRVAADNKVYEVTDNPNAATFGQLLDIEGKVRIVSLESEIDGSPIGDFSPEASSAFVRALLTLPYVGFDAVYEKIKHDNGIYLRLHLRDGTSFRMVFYPQGNAFANGAFGTDELKSLILSQRQHIKAAAGL
;
A
#
# COMPACT_ATOMS: atom_id res chain seq x y z
N MET A 1 -25.86 -27.70 -80.99
CA MET A 1 -25.86 -26.22 -80.90
C MET A 1 -26.70 -25.79 -79.71
N ARG A 2 -26.22 -24.79 -78.94
CA ARG A 2 -26.79 -24.21 -77.69
C ARG A 2 -26.49 -25.08 -76.46
N LEU A 3 -25.34 -24.98 -75.76
CA LEU A 3 -24.70 -23.82 -75.09
C LEU A 3 -25.67 -23.09 -74.14
N PHE A 4 -25.24 -22.94 -72.88
CA PHE A 4 -25.89 -22.30 -71.72
C PHE A 4 -26.69 -23.20 -70.75
N ARG A 5 -25.98 -24.08 -70.04
CA ARG A 5 -26.27 -24.48 -68.65
C ARG A 5 -24.95 -24.30 -67.93
N HIS A 6 -24.81 -23.34 -67.00
CA HIS A 6 -23.78 -23.24 -65.93
C HIS A 6 -23.65 -21.83 -65.30
N TRP A 7 -24.70 -20.99 -65.30
CA TRP A 7 -24.66 -19.66 -64.66
C TRP A 7 -25.55 -19.52 -63.41
N GLY A 8 -25.99 -20.63 -62.81
CA GLY A 8 -26.89 -20.60 -61.63
C GLY A 8 -26.26 -21.00 -60.29
N LEU A 9 -25.01 -21.48 -60.27
CA LEU A 9 -24.41 -22.09 -59.07
C LEU A 9 -23.13 -21.43 -58.56
N ILE A 10 -22.68 -20.32 -59.16
CA ILE A 10 -21.47 -19.61 -58.72
C ILE A 10 -21.78 -18.47 -57.75
N SER A 11 -23.05 -18.03 -57.64
CA SER A 11 -23.41 -16.89 -56.78
C SER A 11 -23.82 -17.24 -55.34
N LEU A 12 -23.86 -18.53 -54.97
CA LEU A 12 -24.23 -18.96 -53.60
C LEU A 12 -23.07 -19.61 -52.82
N ALA A 13 -21.84 -19.60 -53.35
CA ALA A 13 -20.65 -20.09 -52.65
C ALA A 13 -19.74 -18.96 -52.13
N LEU A 14 -19.95 -17.70 -52.54
CA LEU A 14 -19.14 -16.57 -52.09
C LEU A 14 -19.67 -15.85 -50.85
N LEU A 15 -20.91 -16.12 -50.41
CA LEU A 15 -21.52 -15.44 -49.27
C LEU A 15 -21.41 -16.22 -47.95
N ALA A 16 -20.88 -17.44 -47.96
CA ALA A 16 -20.74 -18.29 -46.77
C ALA A 16 -19.33 -18.25 -46.13
N MET A 17 -18.36 -17.56 -46.73
CA MET A 17 -16.98 -17.50 -46.21
C MET A 17 -16.67 -16.26 -45.36
N ILE A 18 -17.65 -15.36 -45.13
CA ILE A 18 -17.44 -14.16 -44.29
C ILE A 18 -17.87 -14.39 -42.82
N ALA A 19 -18.56 -15.50 -42.52
CA ALA A 19 -19.03 -15.81 -41.16
C ALA A 19 -18.00 -16.52 -40.25
N ALA A 20 -16.79 -16.82 -40.75
CA ALA A 20 -15.72 -17.46 -39.96
C ALA A 20 -14.58 -16.49 -39.58
N GLY A 21 -14.78 -15.18 -39.75
CA GLY A 21 -13.72 -14.17 -39.60
C GLY A 21 -13.71 -13.37 -38.30
N CYS A 22 -14.63 -13.62 -37.36
CA CYS A 22 -14.79 -12.81 -36.13
C CYS A 22 -14.48 -13.56 -34.82
N GLY A 23 -13.53 -14.52 -34.86
CA GLY A 23 -13.08 -15.23 -33.65
C GLY A 23 -11.59 -15.01 -33.27
N LEU A 24 -10.83 -14.27 -34.07
CA LEU A 24 -9.35 -14.24 -34.00
C LEU A 24 -8.75 -12.84 -33.76
N LEU A 25 -9.58 -11.83 -33.49
CA LEU A 25 -9.10 -10.50 -33.10
C LEU A 25 -9.40 -10.27 -31.63
N GLY A 26 -8.38 -10.42 -30.78
CA GLY A 26 -8.37 -9.85 -29.44
C GLY A 26 -8.29 -10.82 -28.26
N GLN A 27 -7.59 -11.95 -28.36
CA GLN A 27 -6.92 -12.44 -27.15
C GLN A 27 -5.73 -11.54 -26.92
N ALA A 28 -5.91 -10.48 -26.12
CA ALA A 28 -4.79 -9.83 -25.47
C ALA A 28 -4.03 -10.93 -24.74
N THR A 29 -2.90 -11.36 -25.29
CA THR A 29 -2.03 -12.32 -24.64
C THR A 29 -1.54 -11.66 -23.37
N CYS A 30 -2.18 -12.03 -22.25
CA CYS A 30 -1.67 -11.69 -20.93
C CYS A 30 -0.30 -12.33 -20.85
N HIS A 31 0.75 -11.52 -20.99
CA HIS A 31 2.10 -11.98 -20.71
C HIS A 31 2.15 -12.21 -19.20
N THR A 32 1.98 -13.48 -18.82
CA THR A 32 2.10 -13.96 -17.44
C THR A 32 3.59 -14.01 -17.09
N THR A 33 4.23 -12.84 -17.01
CA THR A 33 5.39 -12.72 -16.13
C THR A 33 4.87 -12.97 -14.72
N GLU A 34 5.53 -13.83 -13.95
CA GLU A 34 5.26 -13.94 -12.51
C GLU A 34 5.50 -12.55 -11.91
N LEU A 35 4.41 -11.87 -11.57
CA LEU A 35 4.45 -10.56 -10.93
C LEU A 35 4.63 -10.81 -9.44
N GLU A 36 5.72 -10.30 -8.89
CA GLU A 36 5.94 -10.26 -7.45
C GLU A 36 5.12 -9.10 -6.89
N TRP A 37 4.10 -9.42 -6.09
CA TRP A 37 3.24 -8.44 -5.44
C TRP A 37 3.69 -8.23 -4.00
N ASP A 38 3.66 -6.98 -3.53
CA ASP A 38 3.58 -6.71 -2.08
C ASP A 38 2.21 -7.21 -1.55
N ASP A 39 2.11 -7.62 -0.29
CA ASP A 39 0.82 -8.08 0.25
C ASP A 39 -0.06 -6.88 0.57
N PHE A 40 -0.91 -6.49 -0.38
CA PHE A 40 -1.83 -5.35 -0.24
C PHE A 40 -3.29 -5.72 -0.53
N LEU A 41 -4.20 -4.85 -0.12
CA LEU A 41 -5.62 -4.87 -0.51
C LEU A 41 -6.16 -3.46 -0.71
N VAL A 42 -7.21 -3.33 -1.53
CA VAL A 42 -7.89 -2.07 -1.79
C VAL A 42 -9.35 -2.19 -1.39
N ILE A 43 -9.78 -1.43 -0.38
CA ILE A 43 -11.17 -1.42 0.13
C ILE A 43 -11.62 0.03 0.31
N ASN A 44 -12.81 0.34 -0.17
CA ASN A 44 -13.40 1.67 -0.22
C ASN A 44 -12.48 2.72 -0.87
N HIS A 45 -11.75 2.29 -1.91
CA HIS A 45 -10.72 3.10 -2.60
C HIS A 45 -9.51 3.50 -1.75
N ILE A 46 -9.33 2.86 -0.59
CA ILE A 46 -8.16 3.02 0.26
C ILE A 46 -7.25 1.80 0.03
N THR A 47 -5.96 2.06 -0.17
CA THR A 47 -4.94 1.01 -0.34
C THR A 47 -4.27 0.75 0.99
N TYR A 48 -4.16 -0.52 1.37
CA TYR A 48 -3.51 -0.97 2.58
C TYR A 48 -2.44 -2.01 2.25
N SER A 49 -1.29 -1.94 2.89
CA SER A 49 -0.25 -3.00 2.84
C SER A 49 -0.23 -3.78 4.15
N GLN A 50 0.13 -5.06 4.07
CA GLN A 50 0.26 -5.92 5.25
C GLN A 50 1.40 -5.41 6.12
N ASN A 51 1.13 -5.27 7.42
CA ASN A 51 2.20 -5.02 8.39
C ASN A 51 2.82 -6.35 8.85
N HIS A 52 3.90 -6.75 8.19
CA HIS A 52 4.62 -8.00 8.46
C HIS A 52 5.43 -7.98 9.76
N ASP A 53 6.01 -6.84 10.12
CA ASP A 53 7.09 -6.80 11.12
C ASP A 53 6.60 -6.48 12.53
N GLY A 54 5.47 -5.77 12.63
CA GLY A 54 5.06 -5.15 13.89
C GLY A 54 3.70 -5.62 14.40
N THR A 55 3.16 -6.72 13.87
CA THR A 55 1.86 -7.25 14.26
C THR A 55 1.92 -8.74 14.59
N ARG A 56 0.86 -9.22 15.23
CA ARG A 56 0.62 -10.65 15.49
C ARG A 56 -0.68 -11.05 14.82
N PRO A 57 -0.91 -12.36 14.61
CA PRO A 57 -2.19 -12.83 14.10
C PRO A 57 -3.35 -12.23 14.90
N VAL A 58 -4.30 -11.62 14.18
CA VAL A 58 -5.49 -10.98 14.73
C VAL A 58 -6.44 -12.06 15.25
N THR A 59 -6.97 -11.84 16.44
CA THR A 59 -7.97 -12.70 17.08
C THR A 59 -9.38 -12.15 16.88
N ALA A 60 -10.41 -12.99 17.03
CA ALA A 60 -11.80 -12.60 16.80
C ALA A 60 -12.23 -11.43 17.70
N GLU A 61 -11.68 -11.35 18.91
CA GLU A 61 -11.97 -10.30 19.89
C GLU A 61 -11.44 -8.92 19.48
N GLN A 62 -10.50 -8.86 18.54
CA GLN A 62 -9.91 -7.62 18.03
C GLN A 62 -10.62 -7.11 16.77
N LEU A 63 -11.49 -7.92 16.16
CA LEU A 63 -12.25 -7.54 14.98
C LEU A 63 -13.42 -6.62 15.37
N GLY A 64 -13.62 -5.58 14.58
CA GLY A 64 -14.81 -4.73 14.64
C GLY A 64 -15.81 -5.08 13.54
N GLU A 65 -16.53 -4.06 13.07
CA GLU A 65 -17.49 -4.17 11.98
C GLU A 65 -16.83 -4.63 10.67
N ARG A 66 -17.60 -5.35 9.87
CA ARG A 66 -17.21 -5.69 8.50
C ARG A 66 -17.26 -4.44 7.62
N VAL A 67 -16.14 -4.13 6.95
CA VAL A 67 -15.98 -2.92 6.13
C VAL A 67 -15.86 -3.23 4.64
N GLY A 68 -15.68 -4.50 4.27
CA GLY A 68 -15.59 -4.91 2.88
C GLY A 68 -15.43 -6.42 2.66
N GLU A 69 -15.12 -6.75 1.42
CA GLU A 69 -14.81 -8.10 0.94
C GLU A 69 -13.88 -8.00 -0.26
N THR A 70 -13.00 -8.99 -0.41
CA THR A 70 -12.19 -9.14 -1.62
C THR A 70 -13.04 -9.70 -2.76
N SER A 71 -12.99 -9.06 -3.93
CA SER A 71 -13.67 -9.49 -5.16
C SER A 71 -12.72 -10.03 -6.21
N TYR A 72 -11.41 -9.79 -6.09
CA TYR A 72 -10.40 -10.24 -7.04
C TYR A 72 -9.03 -10.44 -6.39
N MET A 73 -8.41 -11.60 -6.62
CA MET A 73 -7.05 -11.90 -6.17
C MET A 73 -6.07 -11.71 -7.33
N LEU A 74 -5.08 -10.85 -7.18
CA LEU A 74 -4.15 -10.50 -8.26
C LEU A 74 -3.12 -11.59 -8.52
N ASN A 75 -2.62 -12.24 -7.46
CA ASN A 75 -1.61 -13.27 -7.58
C ASN A 75 -2.09 -14.38 -8.53
N ASN A 76 -1.27 -14.72 -9.52
CA ASN A 76 -1.55 -15.67 -10.61
C ASN A 76 -2.75 -15.34 -11.53
N HIS A 77 -3.39 -14.18 -11.39
CA HIS A 77 -4.55 -13.81 -12.22
C HIS A 77 -4.41 -12.47 -12.94
N ALA A 78 -3.65 -11.52 -12.39
CA ALA A 78 -3.49 -10.19 -12.94
C ALA A 78 -2.39 -10.12 -14.02
N CYS A 79 -2.62 -9.30 -15.05
CA CYS A 79 -1.63 -9.03 -16.09
C CYS A 79 -0.72 -7.85 -15.70
N ALA A 80 0.45 -7.73 -16.33
CA ALA A 80 1.48 -6.71 -16.01
C ALA A 80 1.03 -5.23 -16.08
N GLY A 81 -0.14 -4.93 -16.65
CA GLY A 81 -0.73 -3.59 -16.71
C GLY A 81 -1.95 -3.39 -15.82
N HIS A 82 -2.21 -4.30 -14.88
CA HIS A 82 -3.36 -4.21 -13.98
C HIS A 82 -3.25 -2.97 -13.08
N VAL A 83 -4.33 -2.19 -13.02
CA VAL A 83 -4.45 -1.07 -12.09
C VAL A 83 -5.38 -1.51 -10.97
N SER A 84 -4.85 -1.53 -9.74
CA SER A 84 -5.60 -1.94 -8.56
C SER A 84 -6.86 -1.09 -8.37
N LYS A 85 -7.96 -1.75 -8.03
CA LYS A 85 -9.27 -1.13 -7.80
C LYS A 85 -9.94 -1.72 -6.57
N ASN A 86 -11.03 -1.10 -6.12
CA ASN A 86 -11.78 -1.58 -4.96
C ASN A 86 -12.15 -3.07 -5.06
N GLY A 87 -11.86 -3.81 -3.98
CA GLY A 87 -12.05 -5.26 -3.87
C GLY A 87 -10.87 -6.09 -4.36
N ASP A 88 -9.82 -5.47 -4.90
CA ASP A 88 -8.59 -6.17 -5.25
C ASP A 88 -7.75 -6.50 -4.00
N ALA A 89 -7.11 -7.66 -4.01
CA ALA A 89 -6.09 -8.03 -3.05
C ALA A 89 -4.96 -8.80 -3.73
N ALA A 90 -3.73 -8.63 -3.27
CA ALA A 90 -2.58 -9.34 -3.81
C ALA A 90 -2.73 -10.85 -3.64
N PHE A 91 -2.97 -11.31 -2.40
CA PHE A 91 -2.94 -12.74 -2.06
C PHE A 91 -4.21 -13.28 -1.40
N LEU A 92 -5.16 -12.41 -1.02
CA LEU A 92 -6.37 -12.85 -0.35
C LEU A 92 -7.37 -13.44 -1.35
N PRO A 93 -7.90 -14.67 -1.13
CA PRO A 93 -8.91 -15.27 -2.00
C PRO A 93 -10.17 -14.40 -2.13
N VAL A 94 -10.88 -14.54 -3.24
CA VAL A 94 -12.21 -13.91 -3.43
C VAL A 94 -13.17 -14.36 -2.32
N GLY A 95 -13.96 -13.41 -1.80
CA GLY A 95 -14.91 -13.65 -0.72
C GLY A 95 -14.30 -13.50 0.69
N THR A 96 -13.01 -13.13 0.79
CA THR A 96 -12.38 -12.90 2.10
C THR A 96 -12.98 -11.64 2.73
N PRO A 97 -13.60 -11.74 3.90
CA PRO A 97 -14.16 -10.57 4.58
C PRO A 97 -13.05 -9.69 5.15
N VAL A 98 -13.23 -8.38 5.03
CA VAL A 98 -12.35 -7.37 5.61
C VAL A 98 -13.09 -6.66 6.74
N TYR A 99 -12.45 -6.57 7.90
CA TYR A 99 -13.01 -5.99 9.12
C TYR A 99 -12.22 -4.77 9.56
N SER A 100 -12.89 -3.82 10.19
CA SER A 100 -12.21 -2.81 11.02
C SER A 100 -11.48 -3.49 12.17
N LEU A 101 -10.42 -2.86 12.66
CA LEU A 101 -9.75 -3.30 13.88
C LEU A 101 -10.15 -2.43 15.06
N GLN A 102 -10.54 -3.05 16.17
CA GLN A 102 -10.99 -2.31 17.35
C GLN A 102 -9.94 -1.32 17.84
N GLY A 103 -10.40 -0.11 18.21
CA GLY A 103 -9.55 0.98 18.70
C GLY A 103 -8.97 1.88 17.59
N TYR A 104 -9.28 1.61 16.32
CA TYR A 104 -8.82 2.38 15.18
C TYR A 104 -9.94 2.60 14.16
N GLU A 105 -9.84 3.72 13.43
CA GLU A 105 -10.64 4.00 12.25
C GLU A 105 -10.27 3.02 11.13
N SER A 106 -11.27 2.54 10.40
CA SER A 106 -11.06 1.59 9.30
C SER A 106 -10.22 2.18 8.17
N ASP A 107 -10.24 3.50 8.00
CA ASP A 107 -9.46 4.21 6.98
C ASP A 107 -7.95 4.16 7.24
N TYR A 108 -7.54 3.87 8.49
CA TYR A 108 -6.13 3.68 8.85
C TYR A 108 -5.73 2.20 8.80
N ARG A 109 -6.46 1.32 9.48
CA ARG A 109 -6.10 -0.10 9.55
C ARG A 109 -7.29 -1.03 9.60
N VAL A 110 -7.13 -2.14 8.89
CA VAL A 110 -8.13 -3.20 8.76
C VAL A 110 -7.49 -4.56 9.04
N ALA A 111 -8.34 -5.57 9.20
CA ALA A 111 -7.93 -6.95 9.36
C ALA A 111 -8.63 -7.87 8.35
N ALA A 112 -7.87 -8.79 7.80
CA ALA A 112 -8.34 -9.84 6.90
C ALA A 112 -7.44 -11.07 7.05
N ASP A 113 -8.02 -12.27 7.09
CA ASP A 113 -7.29 -13.54 7.24
C ASP A 113 -6.27 -13.53 8.40
N ASN A 114 -6.70 -13.01 9.56
CA ASN A 114 -5.88 -12.85 10.76
C ASN A 114 -4.64 -11.94 10.58
N LYS A 115 -4.52 -11.19 9.48
CA LYS A 115 -3.45 -10.23 9.25
C LYS A 115 -3.94 -8.81 9.49
N VAL A 116 -3.03 -7.91 9.85
CA VAL A 116 -3.28 -6.48 9.92
C VAL A 116 -2.76 -5.83 8.63
N TYR A 117 -3.60 -5.00 8.04
CA TYR A 117 -3.26 -4.17 6.90
C TYR A 117 -3.37 -2.70 7.31
N GLU A 118 -2.35 -1.91 6.97
CA GLU A 118 -2.25 -0.50 7.32
C GLU A 118 -2.23 0.34 6.04
N VAL A 119 -2.87 1.50 6.10
CA VAL A 119 -3.05 2.36 4.94
C VAL A 119 -1.70 2.83 4.39
N THR A 120 -1.60 2.77 3.07
CA THR A 120 -0.48 3.32 2.30
C THR A 120 -0.95 4.44 1.38
N ASP A 121 -2.21 4.43 0.97
CA ASP A 121 -2.84 5.52 0.23
C ASP A 121 -4.33 5.67 0.56
N ASN A 122 -4.76 6.90 0.84
CA ASN A 122 -6.17 7.26 1.01
C ASN A 122 -6.43 8.58 0.26
N PRO A 123 -7.19 8.56 -0.85
CA PRO A 123 -7.46 9.75 -1.65
C PRO A 123 -8.32 10.80 -0.91
N ASN A 124 -8.97 10.43 0.20
CA ASN A 124 -9.78 11.34 1.00
C ASN A 124 -8.99 11.98 2.17
N ALA A 125 -7.76 11.54 2.44
CA ALA A 125 -6.93 12.12 3.49
C ALA A 125 -6.27 13.41 2.98
N ALA A 126 -6.44 14.53 3.70
CA ALA A 126 -5.73 15.77 3.44
C ALA A 126 -4.45 15.92 4.29
N THR A 127 -4.35 15.16 5.38
CA THR A 127 -3.23 15.21 6.32
C THR A 127 -2.84 13.82 6.80
N PHE A 128 -1.62 13.66 7.30
CA PHE A 128 -1.21 12.44 7.99
C PHE A 128 -2.06 12.12 9.22
N GLY A 129 -2.64 13.12 9.89
CA GLY A 129 -3.59 12.92 10.97
C GLY A 129 -4.83 12.15 10.53
N GLN A 130 -5.37 12.49 9.36
CA GLN A 130 -6.50 11.79 8.75
C GLN A 130 -6.12 10.43 8.15
N LEU A 131 -4.86 10.27 7.76
CA LEU A 131 -4.34 9.00 7.23
C LEU A 131 -4.10 7.98 8.34
N LEU A 132 -3.41 8.36 9.42
CA LEU A 132 -2.76 7.39 10.31
C LEU A 132 -3.49 7.11 11.63
N ASP A 133 -4.52 7.87 12.02
CA ASP A 133 -5.32 7.64 13.25
C ASP A 133 -4.49 7.19 14.50
N ILE A 134 -3.34 7.83 14.71
CA ILE A 134 -2.38 7.48 15.76
C ILE A 134 -2.24 8.55 16.86
N GLU A 135 -3.06 9.60 16.83
CA GLU A 135 -3.03 10.64 17.86
C GLU A 135 -3.27 10.02 19.25
N GLY A 136 -2.33 10.22 20.18
CA GLY A 136 -2.39 9.63 21.53
C GLY A 136 -2.13 8.11 21.60
N LYS A 137 -2.02 7.41 20.47
CA LYS A 137 -1.86 5.95 20.41
C LYS A 137 -0.40 5.49 20.32
N VAL A 138 0.52 6.39 19.99
CA VAL A 138 1.97 6.11 20.00
C VAL A 138 2.50 6.08 21.42
N ARG A 139 3.25 5.02 21.75
CA ARG A 139 3.96 4.84 23.02
C ARG A 139 5.37 5.43 22.95
N ILE A 140 6.14 5.09 21.92
CA ILE A 140 7.53 5.54 21.74
C ILE A 140 7.90 5.49 20.26
N VAL A 141 8.81 6.37 19.84
CA VAL A 141 9.46 6.34 18.52
C VAL A 141 10.88 5.83 18.70
N SER A 142 11.29 4.88 17.87
CA SER A 142 12.61 4.24 17.94
C SER A 142 13.37 4.45 16.64
N LEU A 143 14.69 4.61 16.74
CA LEU A 143 15.61 4.63 15.62
C LEU A 143 16.04 3.19 15.30
N GLU A 144 15.96 2.81 14.04
CA GLU A 144 16.44 1.52 13.54
C GLU A 144 17.73 1.65 12.72
N SER A 145 18.49 0.57 12.70
CA SER A 145 19.67 0.38 11.86
C SER A 145 19.31 0.38 10.39
N GLU A 146 20.07 1.15 9.62
CA GLU A 146 20.00 1.21 8.17
C GLU A 146 20.49 -0.09 7.50
N ILE A 147 21.22 -0.94 8.24
CA ILE A 147 21.86 -2.16 7.72
C ILE A 147 20.94 -3.37 7.86
N ASP A 148 20.38 -3.58 9.05
CA ASP A 148 19.69 -4.83 9.43
C ASP A 148 18.33 -4.61 10.10
N GLY A 149 17.88 -3.36 10.24
CA GLY A 149 16.60 -3.02 10.88
C GLY A 149 16.59 -3.23 12.39
N SER A 150 17.72 -3.57 13.02
CA SER A 150 17.79 -3.71 14.47
C SER A 150 17.54 -2.39 15.20
N PRO A 151 16.93 -2.41 16.40
CA PRO A 151 16.72 -1.19 17.17
C PRO A 151 18.06 -0.64 17.67
N ILE A 152 18.32 0.65 17.43
CA ILE A 152 19.50 1.35 17.96
C ILE A 152 19.17 2.00 19.31
N GLY A 153 18.02 2.65 19.40
CA GLY A 153 17.57 3.31 20.62
C GLY A 153 16.32 4.14 20.42
N ASP A 154 15.79 4.65 21.52
CA ASP A 154 14.49 5.33 21.55
C ASP A 154 14.66 6.85 21.61
N PHE A 155 13.70 7.56 21.01
CA PHE A 155 13.50 8.98 21.26
C PHE A 155 13.07 9.15 22.72
N SER A 156 13.33 10.32 23.33
CA SER A 156 12.72 10.61 24.63
C SER A 156 11.18 10.61 24.54
N PRO A 157 10.44 10.41 25.64
CA PRO A 157 8.98 10.52 25.63
C PRO A 157 8.47 11.88 25.11
N GLU A 158 9.16 12.96 25.46
CA GLU A 158 8.86 14.32 25.00
C GLU A 158 9.12 14.46 23.51
N ALA A 159 10.25 13.93 23.02
CA ALA A 159 10.61 13.96 21.62
C ALA A 159 9.66 13.10 20.77
N SER A 160 9.25 11.93 21.24
CA SER A 160 8.24 11.08 20.60
C SER A 160 6.90 11.81 20.49
N SER A 161 6.47 12.47 21.57
CA SER A 161 5.22 13.24 21.56
C SER A 161 5.30 14.44 20.62
N ALA A 162 6.43 15.15 20.60
CA ALA A 162 6.65 16.26 19.68
C ALA A 162 6.68 15.80 18.21
N PHE A 163 7.34 14.67 17.93
CA PHE A 163 7.40 14.06 16.61
C PHE A 163 6.00 13.73 16.11
N VAL A 164 5.20 12.99 16.88
CA VAL A 164 3.84 12.59 16.47
C VAL A 164 2.94 13.80 16.24
N ARG A 165 2.96 14.79 17.14
CA ARG A 165 2.17 16.02 16.95
C ARG A 165 2.53 16.75 15.66
N ALA A 166 3.82 16.91 15.36
CA ALA A 166 4.26 17.57 14.14
C ALA A 166 3.90 16.74 12.90
N LEU A 167 4.14 15.41 12.95
CA LEU A 167 3.86 14.47 11.87
C LEU A 167 2.39 14.51 11.42
N LEU A 168 1.44 14.49 12.37
CA LEU A 168 0.01 14.42 12.05
C LEU A 168 -0.54 15.70 11.41
N THR A 169 0.19 16.82 11.52
CA THR A 169 -0.19 18.08 10.86
C THR A 169 0.30 18.19 9.41
N LEU A 170 1.16 17.28 8.97
CA LEU A 170 1.72 17.35 7.62
C LEU A 170 0.63 17.11 6.56
N PRO A 171 0.58 17.93 5.49
CA PRO A 171 -0.28 17.66 4.35
C PRO A 171 0.06 16.32 3.70
N TYR A 172 -0.98 15.52 3.41
CA TYR A 172 -0.84 14.31 2.63
C TYR A 172 -0.87 14.66 1.14
N VAL A 173 0.19 14.28 0.41
CA VAL A 173 0.35 14.55 -1.03
C VAL A 173 0.54 13.28 -1.86
N GLY A 174 0.58 12.11 -1.22
CA GLY A 174 0.81 10.82 -1.87
C GLY A 174 2.28 10.52 -2.19
N PHE A 175 2.58 9.24 -2.39
CA PHE A 175 3.95 8.75 -2.66
C PHE A 175 4.56 9.37 -3.93
N ASP A 176 3.80 9.44 -5.01
CA ASP A 176 4.28 9.95 -6.31
C ASP A 176 4.84 11.38 -6.20
N ALA A 177 4.20 12.23 -5.39
CA ALA A 177 4.63 13.61 -5.19
C ALA A 177 5.98 13.72 -4.46
N VAL A 178 6.29 12.78 -3.55
CA VAL A 178 7.55 12.79 -2.79
C VAL A 178 8.66 11.98 -3.46
N TYR A 179 8.31 11.00 -4.30
CA TYR A 179 9.24 10.02 -4.85
C TYR A 179 10.47 10.66 -5.52
N GLU A 180 10.25 11.65 -6.37
CA GLU A 180 11.32 12.35 -7.10
C GLU A 180 12.33 13.04 -6.19
N LYS A 181 11.93 13.40 -4.97
CA LYS A 181 12.78 14.05 -3.97
C LYS A 181 13.55 13.06 -3.09
N ILE A 182 13.10 11.80 -3.00
CA ILE A 182 13.64 10.82 -2.06
C ILE A 182 14.41 9.67 -2.74
N LYS A 183 14.22 9.43 -4.03
CA LYS A 183 14.77 8.26 -4.77
C LYS A 183 16.30 8.10 -4.75
N HIS A 184 17.05 9.14 -4.36
CA HIS A 184 18.52 9.11 -4.26
C HIS A 184 19.02 9.49 -2.86
N ASP A 185 18.13 9.52 -1.87
CA ASP A 185 18.44 9.92 -0.51
C ASP A 185 18.55 8.70 0.42
N ASN A 186 19.37 8.84 1.46
CA ASN A 186 19.54 7.80 2.48
C ASN A 186 18.48 7.98 3.56
N GLY A 187 17.59 6.99 3.68
CA GLY A 187 16.50 7.01 4.64
C GLY A 187 16.96 6.86 6.10
N ILE A 188 16.29 7.59 6.98
CA ILE A 188 16.30 7.37 8.43
C ILE A 188 15.07 6.52 8.75
N TYR A 189 15.33 5.33 9.28
CA TYR A 189 14.29 4.37 9.61
C TYR A 189 13.81 4.58 11.04
N LEU A 190 12.52 4.84 11.17
CA LEU A 190 11.83 5.09 12.43
C LEU A 190 10.77 4.01 12.63
N ARG A 191 10.70 3.48 13.85
CA ARG A 191 9.59 2.61 14.26
C ARG A 191 8.70 3.32 15.26
N LEU A 192 7.41 3.35 14.96
CA LEU A 192 6.39 3.86 15.88
C LEU A 192 5.80 2.66 16.60
N HIS A 193 6.04 2.57 17.91
CA HIS A 193 5.41 1.55 18.74
C HIS A 193 4.10 2.07 19.30
N LEU A 194 3.03 1.34 19.08
CA LEU A 194 1.69 1.70 19.53
C LEU A 194 1.39 1.12 20.92
N ARG A 195 0.38 1.69 21.58
CA ARG A 195 -0.05 1.28 22.93
C ARG A 195 -0.75 -0.08 22.95
N ASP A 196 -1.30 -0.53 21.84
CA ASP A 196 -1.92 -1.85 21.66
C ASP A 196 -0.88 -2.98 21.50
N GLY A 197 0.42 -2.64 21.49
CA GLY A 197 1.52 -3.57 21.35
C GLY A 197 1.94 -3.83 19.91
N THR A 198 1.28 -3.24 18.91
CA THR A 198 1.77 -3.26 17.53
C THR A 198 2.79 -2.16 17.27
N SER A 199 3.41 -2.19 16.10
CA SER A 199 4.29 -1.14 15.63
C SER A 199 4.33 -1.09 14.12
N PHE A 200 4.73 0.03 13.55
CA PHE A 200 4.95 0.12 12.11
C PHE A 200 6.17 0.98 11.81
N ARG A 201 6.73 0.76 10.62
CA ARG A 201 7.92 1.44 10.15
C ARG A 201 7.54 2.65 9.32
N MET A 202 8.30 3.72 9.48
CA MET A 202 8.25 4.89 8.62
C MET A 202 9.67 5.31 8.24
N VAL A 203 9.84 5.79 7.01
CA VAL A 203 11.15 6.22 6.51
C VAL A 203 11.13 7.71 6.23
N PHE A 204 12.06 8.44 6.83
CA PHE A 204 12.28 9.87 6.61
C PHE A 204 13.55 10.09 5.79
N TYR A 205 13.46 10.89 4.73
CA TYR A 205 14.55 11.19 3.80
C TYR A 205 15.05 12.63 4.04
N PRO A 206 16.23 12.83 4.66
CA PRO A 206 16.67 14.14 5.12
C PRO A 206 16.97 15.18 4.02
N GLN A 207 17.52 14.78 2.88
CA GLN A 207 17.78 15.67 1.75
C GLN A 207 16.47 16.11 1.10
N GLY A 208 15.55 15.17 0.88
CA GLY A 208 14.22 15.46 0.32
C GLY A 208 13.28 16.15 1.31
N ASN A 209 13.60 16.13 2.61
CA ASN A 209 12.74 16.50 3.71
C ASN A 209 11.33 15.90 3.56
N ALA A 210 11.25 14.58 3.39
CA ALA A 210 10.01 13.90 3.08
C ALA A 210 9.94 12.51 3.71
N PHE A 211 8.72 12.03 3.91
CA PHE A 211 8.42 10.67 4.33
C PHE A 211 7.99 9.85 3.12
N ALA A 212 8.44 8.59 3.03
CA ALA A 212 8.00 7.66 1.98
C ALA A 212 6.47 7.54 1.92
N ASN A 213 5.78 7.72 3.03
CA ASN A 213 4.33 7.64 3.11
C ASN A 213 3.60 8.89 2.56
N GLY A 214 4.26 9.72 1.75
CA GLY A 214 3.58 10.76 0.97
C GLY A 214 3.38 12.11 1.67
N ALA A 215 4.35 12.56 2.47
CA ALA A 215 4.34 13.93 3.01
C ALA A 215 5.74 14.56 3.02
N PHE A 216 5.77 15.88 2.83
CA PHE A 216 6.96 16.70 3.10
C PHE A 216 6.98 17.10 4.58
N GLY A 217 8.16 17.01 5.22
CA GLY A 217 8.37 17.46 6.58
C GLY A 217 8.53 18.98 6.69
N THR A 218 8.52 19.50 7.91
CA THR A 218 8.94 20.87 8.22
C THR A 218 10.41 20.91 8.66
N ASP A 219 11.02 22.09 8.64
CA ASP A 219 12.39 22.25 9.13
C ASP A 219 12.51 21.88 10.60
N GLU A 220 11.51 22.21 11.42
CA GLU A 220 11.47 21.86 12.83
C GLU A 220 11.41 20.35 13.05
N LEU A 221 10.55 19.64 12.30
CA LEU A 221 10.44 18.19 12.39
C LEU A 221 11.72 17.51 11.92
N LYS A 222 12.33 17.99 10.83
CA LYS A 222 13.62 17.51 10.37
C LYS A 222 14.71 17.70 11.42
N SER A 223 14.82 18.89 12.00
CA SER A 223 15.78 19.18 13.08
C SER A 223 15.56 18.28 14.30
N LEU A 224 14.30 18.03 14.67
CA LEU A 224 13.96 17.09 15.74
C LEU A 224 14.51 15.69 15.43
N ILE A 225 14.17 15.12 14.27
CA ILE A 225 14.61 13.76 13.87
C ILE A 225 16.13 13.66 13.85
N LEU A 226 16.81 14.65 13.25
CA LEU A 226 18.29 14.65 13.14
C LEU A 226 18.96 14.76 14.51
N SER A 227 18.42 15.60 15.41
CA SER A 227 18.95 15.73 16.77
C SER A 227 18.79 14.43 17.57
N GLN A 228 17.65 13.76 17.47
CA GLN A 228 17.41 12.49 18.15
C GLN A 228 18.31 11.39 17.57
N ARG A 229 18.46 11.32 16.25
CA ARG A 229 19.39 10.38 15.60
C ARG A 229 20.82 10.58 16.08
N GLN A 230 21.31 11.83 16.14
CA GLN A 230 22.65 12.13 16.62
C GLN A 230 22.83 11.72 18.09
N HIS A 231 21.86 12.06 18.94
CA HIS A 231 21.91 11.72 20.36
C HIS A 231 21.93 10.21 20.60
N ILE A 232 21.03 9.47 19.92
CA ILE A 232 20.90 8.02 20.04
C ILE A 232 22.16 7.32 19.54
N LYS A 233 22.69 7.70 18.36
CA LYS A 233 23.93 7.11 17.83
C LYS A 233 25.12 7.37 18.76
N ALA A 234 25.28 8.59 19.27
CA ALA A 234 26.33 8.92 20.22
C ALA A 234 26.23 8.08 21.51
N ALA A 235 25.01 7.87 22.04
CA ALA A 235 24.78 7.02 23.21
C ALA A 235 25.07 5.53 22.94
N ALA A 236 24.88 5.07 21.70
CA ALA A 236 25.17 3.70 21.26
C ALA A 236 26.64 3.49 20.82
N GLY A 237 27.47 4.54 20.79
CA GLY A 237 28.85 4.46 20.31
C GLY A 237 28.98 4.31 18.79
N LEU A 238 28.01 4.81 18.02
CA LEU A 238 27.93 4.78 16.56
C LEU A 238 28.20 6.15 15.92
#